data_AF-A0A0L0BZD4-F1
#
_entry.id   AF-A0A0L0BZD4-F1
#
_cell.length_a   1.000
_cell.length_b   1.000
_cell.length_c   1.000
_cell.angle_alpha   90.00
_cell.angle_beta   90.00
_cell.angle_gamma   90.00
#
_symmetry.space_group_name_H-M   'P 1'
#
loop_
_entity.id
_entity.type
_entity.pdbx_description
1 polymer ?
#
loop_
_entity_poly.entity_id
_entity_poly.type
_entity_poly.pdbx_seq_one_letter_code
_entity_poly.pdbx_strand_id
1 'polypeptide(L)'
;MTAISKEVKATFDTTTTEGKIRIFNAQQSSGVSLKTLQTGQGIEVEAVLQYQDVTEEYGAPQEVTITVLYGTDGVLYSSISNSVADAGANLIDLFAELGVDSLPITIQRNKSKSDRDFITLSIG
;
A
#
# COMPACT_ATOMS: atom_id res chain seq x y z
N MET A 1 -14.10 -25.66 1.24
CA MET A 1 -13.14 -24.54 1.36
C MET A 1 -13.41 -23.61 0.21
N THR A 2 -14.09 -22.50 0.46
CA THR A 2 -14.40 -21.51 -0.57
C THR A 2 -13.09 -20.85 -0.94
N ALA A 3 -12.70 -20.91 -2.21
CA ALA A 3 -11.56 -20.15 -2.70
C ALA A 3 -11.86 -18.67 -2.48
N ILE A 4 -11.19 -18.05 -1.52
CA ILE A 4 -11.28 -16.62 -1.28
C ILE A 4 -10.59 -15.98 -2.47
N SER A 5 -11.39 -15.29 -3.30
CA SER A 5 -10.85 -14.45 -4.37
C SER A 5 -10.04 -13.35 -3.69
N LYS A 6 -8.71 -13.47 -3.68
CA LYS A 6 -7.82 -12.40 -3.21
C LYS A 6 -8.11 -11.17 -4.08
N GLU A 7 -8.84 -10.21 -3.53
CA GLU A 7 -9.14 -8.97 -4.24
C GLU A 7 -7.82 -8.21 -4.43
N VAL A 8 -7.48 -7.95 -5.68
CA VAL A 8 -6.29 -7.16 -6.05
C VAL A 8 -6.78 -5.90 -6.73
N LYS A 9 -6.35 -4.74 -6.23
CA LYS A 9 -6.59 -3.43 -6.84
C LYS A 9 -5.25 -2.77 -7.11
N ALA A 10 -5.09 -2.13 -8.26
CA ALA A 10 -3.86 -1.44 -8.58
C ALA A 10 -4.11 -0.28 -9.54
N THR A 11 -3.16 0.64 -9.61
CA THR A 11 -3.13 1.71 -10.63
C THR A 11 -2.62 1.22 -11.99
N PHE A 12 -2.19 -0.04 -12.10
CA PHE A 12 -1.67 -0.66 -13.32
C PHE A 12 -2.47 -1.92 -13.69
N ASP A 13 -2.35 -2.35 -14.96
CA ASP A 13 -3.02 -3.57 -15.44
C ASP A 13 -2.38 -4.84 -14.86
N THR A 14 -3.09 -5.45 -13.92
CA THR A 14 -2.70 -6.66 -13.20
C THR A 14 -2.74 -7.94 -14.04
N THR A 15 -3.28 -7.89 -15.26
CA THR A 15 -3.45 -9.06 -16.13
C THR A 15 -2.29 -9.26 -17.09
N THR A 16 -1.54 -8.18 -17.37
CA THR A 16 -0.32 -8.21 -18.19
C THR A 16 0.80 -8.99 -17.51
N THR A 17 1.78 -9.44 -18.30
CA THR A 17 2.99 -10.09 -17.77
C THR A 17 3.72 -9.18 -16.78
N GLU A 18 3.86 -7.89 -17.12
CA GLU A 18 4.52 -6.92 -16.25
C GLU A 18 3.74 -6.71 -14.94
N GLY A 19 2.42 -6.52 -15.00
CA GLY A 19 1.59 -6.37 -13.82
C GLY A 19 1.64 -7.59 -12.90
N LYS A 20 1.67 -8.81 -13.46
CA LYS A 20 1.85 -10.05 -12.69
C LYS A 20 3.21 -10.11 -12.00
N ILE A 21 4.28 -9.67 -12.66
CA ILE A 21 5.62 -9.59 -12.05
C ILE A 21 5.63 -8.56 -10.91
N ARG A 22 5.03 -7.39 -11.10
CA ARG A 22 4.91 -6.36 -10.04
C ARG A 22 4.19 -6.92 -8.80
N ILE A 23 3.05 -7.59 -8.99
CA ILE A 23 2.31 -8.24 -7.91
C ILE A 23 3.16 -9.31 -7.21
N PHE A 24 3.82 -10.18 -7.97
CA PHE A 24 4.68 -11.21 -7.41
C PHE A 24 5.80 -10.59 -6.56
N ASN A 25 6.48 -9.57 -7.06
CA ASN A 25 7.54 -8.89 -6.32
C ASN A 25 7.01 -8.22 -5.05
N ALA A 26 5.83 -7.60 -5.09
CA ALA A 26 5.19 -7.03 -3.91
C ALA A 26 4.84 -8.09 -2.85
N GLN A 27 4.37 -9.26 -3.29
CA GLN A 27 4.01 -10.37 -2.39
C GLN A 27 5.22 -11.09 -1.80
N GLN A 28 6.34 -11.14 -2.51
CA GLN A 28 7.55 -11.83 -2.06
C GLN A 28 8.59 -10.92 -1.41
N SER A 29 8.62 -9.63 -1.75
CA SER A 29 9.62 -8.72 -1.21
C SER A 29 9.18 -8.17 0.15
N SER A 30 10.15 -8.10 1.06
CA SER A 30 10.05 -7.34 2.31
C SER A 30 10.39 -5.88 2.01
N GLY A 31 9.57 -5.22 1.19
CA GLY A 31 9.67 -3.79 0.93
C GLY A 31 9.77 -2.96 2.23
N VAL A 32 10.18 -1.71 2.12
CA VAL A 32 10.34 -0.83 3.29
C VAL A 32 8.97 -0.62 3.94
N SER A 33 8.82 -1.05 5.18
CA SER A 33 7.56 -0.83 5.89
C SER A 33 7.32 0.67 6.06
N LEU A 34 6.14 1.15 5.69
CA LEU A 34 5.76 2.56 5.89
C LEU A 34 5.85 2.98 7.37
N LYS A 35 5.80 2.02 8.30
CA LYS A 35 5.98 2.25 9.75
C LYS A 35 7.39 2.71 10.13
N THR A 36 8.40 2.42 9.31
CA THR A 36 9.79 2.84 9.59
C THR A 36 10.09 4.24 9.08
N LEU A 37 9.24 4.80 8.22
CA LEU A 37 9.41 6.13 7.66
C LEU A 37 9.12 7.23 8.68
N GLN A 38 9.69 8.41 8.44
CA GLN A 38 9.50 9.57 9.32
C GLN A 38 8.29 10.40 8.90
N THR A 39 7.65 11.07 9.88
CA THR A 39 6.62 12.07 9.57
C THR A 39 7.22 13.19 8.72
N GLY A 40 6.52 13.59 7.66
CA GLY A 40 6.96 14.61 6.71
C GLY A 40 7.86 14.06 5.60
N GLN A 41 8.19 12.76 5.61
CA GLN A 41 8.93 12.16 4.51
C GLN A 41 8.06 12.10 3.25
N GLY A 42 8.54 12.71 2.17
CA GLY A 42 7.95 12.64 0.84
C GLY A 42 8.47 11.42 0.08
N ILE A 43 7.58 10.77 -0.66
CA ILE A 43 7.84 9.65 -1.55
C ILE A 43 7.17 9.98 -2.88
N GLU A 44 7.92 9.97 -3.96
CA GLU A 44 7.33 10.08 -5.29
C GLU A 44 6.83 8.70 -5.73
N VAL A 45 5.51 8.51 -5.75
CA VAL A 45 4.87 7.22 -6.00
C VAL A 45 4.44 7.16 -7.45
N GLU A 46 4.85 6.13 -8.19
CA GLU A 46 4.42 5.88 -9.58
C GLU A 46 3.23 4.91 -9.67
N ALA A 47 3.05 4.06 -8.66
CA ALA A 47 1.96 3.11 -8.66
C ALA A 47 1.55 2.69 -7.25
N VAL A 48 0.31 2.23 -7.14
CA VAL A 48 -0.26 1.68 -5.91
C VAL A 48 -0.84 0.30 -6.19
N LEU A 49 -0.63 -0.63 -5.27
CA LEU A 49 -1.20 -1.96 -5.27
C LEU A 49 -1.82 -2.24 -3.89
N GLN A 50 -3.00 -2.83 -3.89
CA GLN A 50 -3.63 -3.41 -2.72
C GLN A 50 -3.99 -4.86 -3.00
N TYR A 51 -3.68 -5.73 -2.05
CA TYR A 51 -4.11 -7.12 -2.09
C TYR A 51 -4.41 -7.63 -0.69
N GLN A 52 -5.32 -8.62 -0.63
CA GLN A 52 -5.60 -9.32 0.61
C GLN A 52 -4.60 -10.43 0.86
N ASP A 53 -4.15 -10.55 2.11
CA ASP A 53 -3.37 -11.69 2.56
C ASP A 53 -3.72 -12.07 4.00
N VAL A 54 -3.28 -13.26 4.41
CA VAL A 54 -3.46 -13.74 5.78
C VAL A 54 -2.15 -13.57 6.53
N THR A 55 -2.19 -12.84 7.65
CA THR A 55 -1.05 -12.68 8.56
C THR A 55 -1.36 -13.29 9.92
N GLU A 56 -0.32 -13.79 10.59
CA GLU A 56 -0.39 -14.33 11.95
C GLU A 56 0.22 -13.37 12.99
N GLU A 57 0.49 -12.11 12.63
CA GLU A 57 1.15 -11.11 13.50
C GLU A 57 0.49 -10.93 14.89
N TYR A 58 -0.80 -11.27 15.02
CA TYR A 58 -1.57 -11.12 16.28
C TYR A 58 -1.94 -12.46 16.95
N GLY A 59 -1.20 -13.54 16.66
CA GLY A 59 -1.37 -14.85 17.30
C GLY A 59 -2.58 -15.66 16.82
N ALA A 60 -3.31 -15.15 15.83
CA ALA A 60 -4.32 -15.86 15.06
C ALA A 60 -4.28 -15.41 13.60
N PRO A 61 -4.61 -16.28 12.63
CA PRO A 61 -4.73 -15.88 11.23
C PRO A 61 -5.78 -14.78 11.08
N GLN A 62 -5.35 -13.64 10.56
CA GLN A 62 -6.20 -12.49 10.25
C GLN A 62 -6.03 -12.09 8.80
N GLU A 63 -7.15 -11.87 8.13
CA GLU A 63 -7.16 -11.25 6.81
C GLU A 63 -6.82 -9.77 6.96
N VAL A 64 -5.81 -9.34 6.22
CA VAL A 64 -5.36 -7.95 6.18
C VAL A 64 -5.28 -7.48 4.73
N THR A 65 -5.56 -6.19 4.53
CA THR A 65 -5.28 -5.55 3.25
C THR A 65 -3.87 -4.99 3.30
N ILE A 66 -3.01 -5.51 2.43
CA ILE A 66 -1.64 -5.02 2.26
C ILE A 66 -1.68 -3.94 1.19
N THR A 67 -1.21 -2.75 1.53
CA THR A 67 -1.01 -1.64 0.59
C THR A 67 0.47 -1.51 0.27
N VAL A 68 0.79 -1.44 -1.01
CA VAL A 68 2.15 -1.28 -1.53
C VAL A 68 2.18 -0.05 -2.42
N LEU A 69 3.10 0.87 -2.12
CA LEU A 69 3.45 2.02 -2.94
C LEU A 69 4.73 1.70 -3.69
N TYR A 70 4.72 1.91 -5.01
CA TYR A 70 5.89 1.78 -5.86
C TYR A 70 6.50 3.18 -5.99
N GLY A 71 7.68 3.38 -5.40
CA GLY A 71 8.44 4.61 -5.57
C GLY A 71 9.07 4.67 -6.95
N THR A 72 9.19 5.88 -7.51
CA THR A 72 9.96 6.14 -8.74
C THR A 72 11.45 5.83 -8.60
N ASP A 73 11.94 5.70 -7.36
CA ASP A 73 13.29 5.28 -7.00
C ASP A 73 13.49 3.75 -7.06
N GLY A 74 12.45 3.00 -7.42
CA GLY A 74 12.44 1.54 -7.46
C GLY A 74 12.25 0.88 -6.10
N VAL A 75 11.99 1.65 -5.04
CA VAL A 75 11.71 1.12 -3.70
C VAL A 75 10.23 0.78 -3.57
N LEU A 76 9.95 -0.40 -2.99
CA LEU A 76 8.61 -0.79 -2.60
C LEU A 76 8.37 -0.42 -1.15
N TYR A 77 7.28 0.30 -0.88
CA TYR A 77 6.88 0.67 0.47
C TYR A 77 5.58 -0.03 0.84
N SER A 78 5.53 -0.75 1.96
CA SER A 78 4.37 -1.58 2.29
C SER A 78 3.79 -1.29 3.67
N SER A 79 2.49 -1.52 3.83
CA SER A 79 1.79 -1.45 5.11
C SER A 79 0.57 -2.34 5.14
N ILE A 80 0.28 -2.90 6.31
CA ILE A 80 -0.95 -3.64 6.61
C ILE A 80 -1.94 -2.81 7.47
N SER A 81 -1.63 -1.52 7.68
CA SER A 81 -2.44 -0.64 8.52
C SER A 81 -3.75 -0.28 7.83
N ASN A 82 -4.89 -0.42 8.52
CA ASN A 82 -6.20 -0.08 7.98
C ASN A 82 -6.29 1.38 7.49
N SER A 83 -5.70 2.34 8.23
CA SER A 83 -5.71 3.75 7.79
C SER A 83 -4.90 3.96 6.50
N VAL A 84 -3.87 3.16 6.28
CA VAL A 84 -3.12 3.16 5.02
C VAL A 84 -3.89 2.43 3.92
N ALA A 85 -4.63 1.37 4.25
CA ALA A 85 -5.50 0.70 3.28
C ALA A 85 -6.62 1.62 2.77
N ASP A 86 -7.27 2.37 3.67
CA ASP A 86 -8.30 3.35 3.27
C ASP A 86 -7.69 4.46 2.39
N ALA A 87 -6.51 4.97 2.77
CA ALA A 87 -5.81 5.96 1.97
C ALA A 87 -5.33 5.41 0.61
N GLY A 88 -4.86 4.17 0.57
CA GLY A 88 -4.41 3.50 -0.64
C GLY A 88 -5.52 3.28 -1.66
N ALA A 89 -6.73 2.95 -1.19
CA ALA A 89 -7.90 2.84 -2.07
C ALA A 89 -8.23 4.20 -2.72
N ASN A 90 -8.27 5.26 -1.92
CA ASN A 90 -8.48 6.62 -2.42
C ASN A 90 -7.37 7.07 -3.38
N LEU A 91 -6.11 6.67 -3.13
CA LEU A 91 -5.01 6.96 -4.04
C LEU A 91 -5.17 6.26 -5.38
N ILE A 92 -5.59 4.99 -5.40
CA ILE A 92 -5.84 4.26 -6.65
C ILE A 92 -6.91 4.99 -7.47
N ASP A 93 -8.02 5.38 -6.84
CA ASP A 93 -9.09 6.12 -7.51
C ASP A 93 -8.60 7.48 -8.04
N LEU A 94 -7.77 8.18 -7.25
CA LEU A 94 -7.21 9.46 -7.64
C LEU A 94 -6.23 9.37 -8.81
N PHE A 95 -5.36 8.36 -8.84
CA PHE A 95 -4.48 8.10 -10.00
C PHE A 95 -5.31 7.90 -11.26
N ALA A 96 -6.40 7.15 -11.17
CA ALA A 96 -7.31 6.91 -12.30
C ALA A 96 -8.06 8.19 -12.72
N GLU A 97 -8.48 9.03 -11.78
CA GLU A 97 -9.18 10.29 -12.06
C GLU A 97 -8.26 11.34 -12.68
N LEU A 98 -7.04 11.49 -12.16
CA LEU A 98 -6.09 12.51 -12.61
C LEU A 98 -5.33 12.10 -13.88
N GLY A 99 -5.19 10.79 -14.14
CA GLY A 99 -4.44 10.28 -15.29
C GLY A 99 -2.96 10.66 -15.26
N VAL A 100 -2.36 10.71 -14.07
CA VAL A 100 -0.96 11.07 -13.84
C VAL A 100 -0.08 9.83 -13.70
N ASP A 101 1.20 9.96 -14.09
CA ASP A 101 2.18 8.88 -13.99
C ASP A 101 2.77 8.74 -12.57
N SER A 102 2.72 9.80 -11.77
CA SER A 102 3.21 9.80 -10.39
C SER A 102 2.53 10.87 -9.52
N LEU A 103 2.55 10.64 -8.21
CA LEU A 103 2.09 11.59 -7.20
C LEU A 103 3.10 11.69 -6.04
N PRO A 104 3.39 12.91 -5.56
CA PRO A 104 4.16 13.11 -4.34
C PRO A 104 3.29 12.76 -3.13
N ILE A 105 3.68 11.71 -2.40
CA ILE A 105 2.98 11.25 -1.19
C ILE A 105 3.82 11.59 0.03
N THR A 106 3.25 12.34 0.95
CA THR A 106 3.83 12.64 2.26
C THR A 106 3.29 11.67 3.31
N ILE A 107 4.20 11.10 4.08
CA ILE A 107 3.87 10.21 5.21
C ILE A 107 3.65 11.03 6.47
N GLN A 108 2.54 10.80 7.17
CA GLN A 108 2.29 11.39 8.47
C GLN A 108 2.05 10.31 9.51
N ARG A 109 2.87 10.31 10.57
CA ARG A 109 2.63 9.49 11.76
C ARG A 109 1.86 10.29 12.77
N ASN A 110 0.75 9.74 13.20
CA ASN A 110 -0.17 10.35 14.14
C ASN A 110 -0.37 9.42 15.34
N LYS A 111 -0.67 10.02 16.49
CA LYS A 111 -1.09 9.30 17.69
C LYS A 111 -2.60 9.44 17.85
N SER A 112 -3.28 8.31 17.97
CA SER A 112 -4.71 8.30 18.28
C SER A 112 -4.97 8.69 19.73
N LYS A 113 -6.22 9.01 20.07
CA LYS A 113 -6.65 9.33 21.44
C LYS A 113 -6.39 8.19 22.44
N SER A 114 -6.21 6.96 21.97
CA SER A 114 -5.88 5.78 22.78
C SER A 114 -4.38 5.44 22.76
N ASP A 115 -3.51 6.41 22.44
CA ASP A 115 -2.04 6.28 22.33
C ASP A 115 -1.53 5.22 21.33
N ARG A 116 -2.38 4.82 20.37
CA ARG A 116 -1.95 3.95 19.26
C ARG A 116 -1.40 4.80 18.12
N ASP A 117 -0.20 4.47 17.67
CA ASP A 117 0.41 5.04 16.46
C ASP A 117 -0.35 4.56 15.22
N PHE A 118 -0.65 5.49 14.33
CA PHE A 118 -1.19 5.20 12.99
C PHE A 118 -0.54 6.08 11.94
N ILE A 119 -0.66 5.66 10.68
CA ILE A 119 -0.05 6.33 9.54
C ILE A 119 -1.15 6.81 8.62
N THR A 120 -1.02 8.04 8.16
CA THR A 120 -1.86 8.62 7.11
C THR A 120 -0.97 9.02 5.93
N LEU A 121 -1.55 8.96 4.74
CA LEU A 121 -0.93 9.42 3.50
C LEU A 121 -1.61 10.74 3.10
N SER A 122 -0.84 11.72 2.68
CA SER A 122 -1.36 12.97 2.10
C SER A 122 -0.58 13.32 0.84
N ILE A 123 -1.20 14.06 -0.08
CA ILE A 123 -0.50 14.58 -1.25
C ILE A 123 0.40 15.74 -0.80
N GLY A 124 1.65 15.73 -1.24
CA GLY A 124 2.67 16.75 -0.96
C GLY A 124 2.61 17.94 -1.90
#